data_AF-A0A7X7HE25-F1
#
_entry.id   AF-A0A7X7HE25-F1
#
_cell.length_a   1.000
_cell.length_b   1.000
_cell.length_c   1.000
_cell.angle_alpha   90.00
_cell.angle_beta   90.00
_cell.angle_gamma   90.00
#
_symmetry.space_group_name_H-M   'P 1'
#
loop_
_entity.id
_entity.type
_entity.pdbx_description
1 polymer ?
#
loop_
_entity_poly.entity_id
_entity_poly.type
_entity_poly.pdbx_seq_one_letter_code
_entity_poly.pdbx_strand_id
1 'polypeptide(L)'
;MQVLAALSGGVDSAVAAARAVEAGHEVVGVHMALSRSRAEHRTGSRGCCSIEDASDARRAADVLGIPFYVWDLSEEFEETVVADFLSEYEAGRTPNPCVRCNEHVKFSALLDRGIALGFDAVATGHYARIERGAGGLELHRARTIEKDQSYVLAVMGQDRLARSLFPLGDASSKADIRAEAAARGLTLSEKPDSYDICFVADGDTRGFLQSRLGSRPGEVVDVEGEVVGEHDGAYAFTVGQRRGLALGRPAADGRARYVVDVQP
;
A
#
# COMPACT_ATOMS: atom_id res chain seq x y z
N MET A 1 -17.03 -10.15 -18.74
CA MET A 1 -16.87 -10.49 -17.30
C MET A 1 -17.48 -9.38 -16.49
N GLN A 2 -18.05 -9.70 -15.33
CA GLN A 2 -18.38 -8.76 -14.27
C GLN A 2 -17.10 -8.46 -13.49
N VAL A 3 -16.62 -7.22 -13.51
CA VAL A 3 -15.34 -6.83 -12.91
C VAL A 3 -15.56 -5.80 -11.81
N LEU A 4 -15.01 -6.09 -10.63
CA LEU A 4 -15.00 -5.16 -9.51
C LEU A 4 -13.70 -4.33 -9.56
N ALA A 5 -13.79 -3.04 -9.86
CA ALA A 5 -12.63 -2.16 -9.90
C ALA A 5 -12.38 -1.50 -8.54
N ALA A 6 -11.23 -1.82 -7.92
CA ALA A 6 -10.81 -1.23 -6.65
C ALA A 6 -10.27 0.20 -6.87
N LEU A 7 -11.08 1.21 -6.58
CA LEU A 7 -10.78 2.62 -6.75
C LEU A 7 -10.26 3.23 -5.45
N SER A 8 -8.99 3.64 -5.45
CA SER A 8 -8.30 4.16 -4.27
C SER A 8 -8.40 5.69 -4.13
N GLY A 9 -9.11 6.37 -5.03
CA GLY A 9 -9.07 7.84 -5.17
C GLY A 9 -7.81 8.36 -5.87
N GLY A 10 -6.98 7.47 -6.41
CA GLY A 10 -5.77 7.80 -7.16
C GLY A 10 -5.93 7.58 -8.66
N VAL A 11 -5.11 8.29 -9.45
CA VAL A 11 -5.10 8.24 -10.92
C VAL A 11 -4.94 6.81 -11.47
N ASP A 12 -4.10 6.00 -10.85
CA ASP A 12 -3.79 4.64 -11.34
C ASP A 12 -5.02 3.73 -11.30
N SER A 13 -5.72 3.74 -10.17
CA SER A 13 -6.95 2.95 -10.02
C SER A 13 -8.05 3.40 -10.98
N ALA A 14 -8.17 4.71 -11.23
CA ALA A 14 -9.15 5.26 -12.14
C ALA A 14 -8.86 4.87 -13.59
N VAL A 15 -7.59 4.97 -14.04
CA VAL A 15 -7.19 4.56 -15.38
C VAL A 15 -7.30 3.05 -15.55
N ALA A 16 -6.96 2.25 -14.53
CA ALA A 16 -7.15 0.81 -14.57
C ALA A 16 -8.63 0.43 -14.77
N ALA A 17 -9.54 1.08 -14.04
CA ALA A 17 -10.98 0.88 -14.22
C ALA A 17 -11.44 1.30 -15.64
N ALA A 18 -10.94 2.42 -16.14
CA ALA A 18 -11.26 2.92 -17.47
C ALA A 18 -10.82 1.94 -18.58
N ARG A 19 -9.61 1.40 -18.48
CA ARG A 19 -9.12 0.36 -19.40
C ARG A 19 -9.92 -0.94 -19.29
N ALA A 20 -10.41 -1.30 -18.11
CA ALA A 20 -11.29 -2.47 -17.95
C ALA A 20 -12.65 -2.26 -18.64
N VAL A 21 -13.23 -1.05 -18.57
CA VAL A 21 -14.44 -0.70 -19.32
C VAL A 21 -14.19 -0.78 -20.83
N GLU A 22 -13.09 -0.21 -21.33
CA GLU A 22 -12.73 -0.26 -22.76
C GLU A 22 -12.47 -1.66 -23.28
N ALA A 23 -11.98 -2.56 -22.44
CA ALA A 23 -11.84 -3.98 -22.76
C ALA A 23 -13.21 -4.71 -22.87
N GLY A 24 -14.33 -4.01 -22.71
CA GLY A 24 -15.68 -4.55 -22.84
C GLY A 24 -16.14 -5.33 -21.60
N HIS A 25 -15.61 -5.01 -20.42
CA HIS A 25 -16.09 -5.59 -19.16
C HIS A 25 -17.25 -4.77 -18.58
N GLU A 26 -18.13 -5.47 -17.86
CA GLU A 26 -19.16 -4.84 -17.04
C GLU A 26 -18.51 -4.46 -15.70
N VAL A 27 -18.16 -3.19 -15.54
CA VAL A 27 -17.35 -2.72 -14.41
C VAL A 27 -18.20 -2.08 -13.34
N VAL A 28 -17.98 -2.47 -12.08
CA VAL A 28 -18.49 -1.78 -10.89
C VAL A 28 -17.30 -1.28 -10.07
N GLY A 29 -17.30 0.00 -9.74
CA GLY A 29 -16.30 0.60 -8.87
C GLY A 29 -16.57 0.31 -7.39
N VAL A 30 -15.51 0.11 -6.63
CA VAL A 30 -15.58 0.03 -5.17
C VAL A 30 -14.42 0.75 -4.52
N HIS A 31 -14.72 1.55 -3.51
CA HIS A 31 -13.71 2.11 -2.62
C HIS A 31 -13.74 1.38 -1.27
N MET A 32 -12.56 1.05 -0.74
CA MET A 32 -12.43 0.41 0.57
C MET A 32 -12.16 1.49 1.62
N ALA A 33 -13.09 1.66 2.54
CA ALA A 33 -12.85 2.44 3.74
C ALA A 33 -12.07 1.56 4.74
N LEU A 34 -10.79 1.88 4.95
CA LEU A 34 -9.88 1.13 5.82
C LEU A 34 -9.57 1.84 7.14
N SER A 35 -9.97 3.11 7.30
CA SER A 35 -9.79 3.86 8.55
C SER A 35 -11.07 3.86 9.39
N ARG A 36 -10.92 3.59 10.70
CA ARG A 36 -11.99 3.79 11.70
C ARG A 36 -12.15 5.26 12.11
N SER A 37 -11.12 6.09 11.95
CA SER A 37 -11.16 7.51 12.29
C SER A 37 -11.67 8.34 11.10
N ARG A 38 -13.00 8.40 10.94
CA ARG A 38 -13.67 9.26 9.94
C ARG A 38 -13.42 10.76 10.14
N ALA A 39 -12.87 11.17 11.28
CA ALA A 39 -12.70 12.57 11.66
C ALA A 39 -11.38 13.21 11.17
N GLU A 40 -10.41 12.42 10.70
CA GLU A 40 -9.13 12.96 10.26
C GLU A 40 -9.25 13.49 8.81
N HIS A 41 -9.54 14.79 8.69
CA HIS A 41 -9.24 15.52 7.46
C HIS A 41 -7.73 15.44 7.25
N ARG A 42 -7.29 14.67 6.26
CA ARG A 42 -5.87 14.56 5.91
C ARG A 42 -5.48 15.72 5.01
N THR A 43 -4.37 16.37 5.30
CA THR A 43 -3.76 17.35 4.40
C THR A 43 -2.69 16.67 3.55
N GLY A 44 -2.93 16.51 2.25
CA GLY A 44 -1.93 16.05 1.27
C GLY A 44 -2.08 14.62 0.75
N SER A 45 -1.10 14.15 -0.03
CA SER A 45 -1.16 12.91 -0.83
C SER A 45 -0.73 11.63 -0.11
N ARG A 46 -0.91 11.53 1.22
CA ARG A 46 -0.39 10.41 2.03
C ARG A 46 -1.51 9.43 2.43
N GLY A 47 -1.65 8.35 1.66
CA GLY A 47 -2.59 7.25 1.88
C GLY A 47 -3.81 7.26 0.95
N CYS A 48 -4.58 6.16 0.96
CA CYS A 48 -5.74 5.93 0.08
C CYS A 48 -7.07 5.76 0.83
N CYS A 49 -7.12 6.15 2.11
CA CYS A 49 -8.18 5.76 3.05
C CYS A 49 -8.92 6.96 3.67
N SER A 50 -8.84 8.14 3.04
CA SER A 50 -9.50 9.36 3.52
C SER A 50 -10.90 9.54 2.91
N ILE A 51 -11.71 10.43 3.49
CA ILE A 51 -13.00 10.84 2.91
C ILE A 51 -12.79 11.48 1.53
N GLU A 52 -11.72 12.24 1.36
CA GLU A 52 -11.35 12.84 0.08
C GLU A 52 -11.10 11.77 -0.98
N ASP A 53 -10.39 10.69 -0.64
CA ASP A 53 -10.13 9.57 -1.55
C ASP A 53 -11.42 8.85 -1.99
N ALA A 54 -12.39 8.70 -1.08
CA ALA A 54 -13.69 8.13 -1.42
C ALA A 54 -14.48 9.05 -2.38
N SER A 55 -14.42 10.36 -2.18
CA SER A 55 -15.04 11.36 -3.08
C SER A 55 -14.36 11.37 -4.44
N ASP A 56 -13.03 11.31 -4.48
CA ASP A 56 -12.22 11.21 -5.69
C ASP A 56 -12.54 9.95 -6.49
N ALA A 57 -12.67 8.81 -5.81
CA ALA A 57 -13.06 7.53 -6.39
C ALA A 57 -14.48 7.58 -6.96
N ARG A 58 -15.43 8.23 -6.25
CA ARG A 58 -16.78 8.48 -6.76
C ARG A 58 -16.75 9.31 -8.04
N ARG A 59 -16.03 10.43 -8.06
CA ARG A 59 -15.95 11.29 -9.25
C ARG A 59 -15.35 10.55 -10.45
N ALA A 60 -14.33 9.72 -10.22
CA ALA A 60 -13.80 8.86 -11.28
C ALA A 60 -14.86 7.89 -11.80
N ALA A 61 -15.63 7.23 -10.92
CA ALA A 61 -16.71 6.34 -11.34
C ALA A 61 -17.80 7.06 -12.13
N ASP A 62 -18.17 8.28 -11.73
CA ASP A 62 -19.18 9.10 -12.42
C ASP A 62 -18.72 9.48 -13.84
N VAL A 63 -17.44 9.87 -14.00
CA VAL A 63 -16.84 10.14 -15.32
C VAL A 63 -16.86 8.91 -16.22
N LEU A 64 -16.60 7.73 -15.64
CA LEU A 64 -16.61 6.45 -16.38
C LEU A 64 -18.03 5.90 -16.62
N GLY A 65 -19.05 6.48 -15.99
CA GLY A 65 -20.43 6.00 -16.08
C GLY A 65 -20.67 4.65 -15.44
N ILE A 66 -19.89 4.27 -14.42
CA ILE A 66 -19.97 2.96 -13.76
C ILE A 66 -20.66 3.05 -12.39
N PRO A 67 -21.40 2.01 -11.94
CA PRO A 67 -21.90 1.95 -10.57
C PRO A 67 -20.76 1.99 -9.57
N PHE A 68 -20.98 2.60 -8.39
CA PHE A 68 -19.95 2.69 -7.37
C PHE A 68 -20.48 2.58 -5.94
N TYR A 69 -19.73 1.83 -5.14
CA TYR A 69 -20.01 1.54 -3.74
C TYR A 69 -18.80 1.84 -2.86
N VAL A 70 -19.06 2.04 -1.57
CA VAL A 70 -18.03 2.12 -0.54
C VAL A 70 -18.22 0.94 0.40
N TRP A 71 -17.18 0.13 0.58
CA TRP A 71 -17.19 -0.98 1.52
C TRP A 71 -16.31 -0.65 2.70
N ASP A 72 -16.88 -0.78 3.89
CA ASP A 72 -16.11 -0.76 5.13
C ASP A 72 -15.39 -2.10 5.27
N LEU A 73 -14.06 -2.05 5.32
CA LEU A 73 -13.16 -3.17 5.61
C LEU A 73 -12.17 -2.76 6.71
N SER A 74 -12.54 -1.80 7.54
CA SER A 74 -11.65 -1.21 8.55
C SER A 74 -11.37 -2.17 9.70
N GLU A 75 -12.29 -3.10 10.00
CA GLU A 75 -12.07 -4.15 10.99
C GLU A 75 -11.05 -5.16 10.51
N GLU A 76 -11.26 -5.73 9.32
CA GLU A 76 -10.31 -6.67 8.71
C GLU A 76 -8.93 -6.03 8.53
N PHE A 77 -8.88 -4.74 8.16
CA PHE A 77 -7.62 -4.01 8.04
C PHE A 77 -6.90 -3.85 9.38
N GLU A 78 -7.60 -3.46 10.45
CA GLU A 78 -7.00 -3.31 11.78
C GLU A 78 -6.46 -4.66 12.28
N GLU A 79 -7.24 -5.73 12.14
CA GLU A 79 -6.90 -7.06 12.66
C GLU A 79 -5.80 -7.77 11.89
N THR A 80 -5.70 -7.55 10.57
CA THR A 80 -4.77 -8.32 9.72
C THR A 80 -3.56 -7.52 9.24
N VAL A 81 -3.64 -6.19 9.23
CA VAL A 81 -2.55 -5.32 8.75
C VAL A 81 -1.94 -4.52 9.88
N VAL A 82 -2.77 -3.81 10.66
CA VAL A 82 -2.26 -2.95 11.74
C VAL A 82 -1.76 -3.77 12.92
N ALA A 83 -2.49 -4.81 13.33
CA ALA A 83 -2.08 -5.69 14.41
C ALA A 83 -0.78 -6.46 14.08
N ASP A 84 -0.66 -7.01 12.86
CA ASP A 84 0.57 -7.64 12.37
C ASP A 84 1.73 -6.64 12.42
N PHE A 85 1.54 -5.43 11.87
CA PHE A 85 2.53 -4.37 11.88
C PHE A 85 3.05 -4.06 13.29
N LEU A 86 2.15 -3.88 14.25
CA LEU A 86 2.52 -3.60 15.65
C LEU A 86 3.27 -4.78 16.28
N SER A 87 2.79 -6.01 16.09
CA SER A 87 3.40 -7.22 16.67
C SER A 87 4.80 -7.51 16.12
N GLU A 88 5.02 -7.24 14.83
CA GLU A 88 6.32 -7.43 14.18
C GLU A 88 7.34 -6.43 14.71
N TYR A 89 6.95 -5.16 14.87
CA TYR A 89 7.80 -4.14 15.48
C TYR A 89 8.08 -4.41 16.96
N GLU A 90 7.09 -4.88 17.71
CA GLU A 90 7.29 -5.30 19.10
C GLU A 90 8.29 -6.44 19.21
N ALA A 91 8.38 -7.30 18.19
CA ALA A 91 9.35 -8.38 18.12
C ALA A 91 10.67 -8.00 17.42
N GLY A 92 10.97 -6.71 17.26
CA GLY A 92 12.22 -6.21 16.70
C GLY A 92 12.37 -6.36 15.18
N ARG A 93 11.28 -6.70 14.47
CA ARG A 93 11.27 -6.85 13.00
C ARG A 93 10.75 -5.59 12.32
N THR A 94 11.08 -5.43 11.04
CA THR A 94 10.54 -4.35 10.20
C THR A 94 9.57 -4.94 9.17
N PRO A 95 8.26 -4.90 9.43
CA PRO A 95 7.24 -5.46 8.54
C PRO A 95 7.00 -4.59 7.30
N ASN A 96 6.38 -5.20 6.28
CA ASN A 96 5.86 -4.48 5.12
C ASN A 96 4.31 -4.55 5.10
N PRO A 97 3.60 -3.51 5.58
CA PRO A 97 2.15 -3.54 5.68
C PRO A 97 1.45 -3.60 4.31
N CYS A 98 2.11 -3.18 3.22
CA CYS A 98 1.54 -3.28 1.88
C CYS A 98 1.46 -4.73 1.39
N VAL A 99 2.39 -5.59 1.79
CA VAL A 99 2.34 -7.03 1.49
C VAL A 99 1.10 -7.65 2.18
N ARG A 100 0.93 -7.39 3.49
CA ARG A 100 -0.22 -7.87 4.27
C ARG A 100 -1.57 -7.34 3.79
N CYS A 101 -1.62 -6.06 3.42
CA CYS A 101 -2.84 -5.47 2.85
C CYS A 101 -3.23 -6.13 1.52
N ASN A 102 -2.26 -6.45 0.66
CA ASN A 102 -2.57 -7.20 -0.56
C ASN A 102 -3.04 -8.62 -0.25
N GLU A 103 -2.37 -9.31 0.68
CA GLU A 103 -2.69 -10.67 1.10
C GLU A 103 -4.09 -10.79 1.71
N HIS A 104 -4.38 -10.01 2.75
CA HIS A 104 -5.57 -10.21 3.60
C HIS A 104 -6.74 -9.30 3.24
N VAL A 105 -6.50 -8.14 2.63
CA VAL A 105 -7.57 -7.16 2.38
C VAL A 105 -7.96 -7.13 0.91
N LYS A 106 -7.03 -6.82 0.00
CA LYS A 106 -7.36 -6.67 -1.43
C LYS A 106 -7.66 -7.99 -2.13
N PHE A 107 -6.86 -9.02 -1.89
CA PHE A 107 -6.99 -10.31 -2.60
C PHE A 107 -7.55 -11.43 -1.72
N SER A 108 -7.94 -11.12 -0.47
CA SER A 108 -8.85 -11.96 0.31
C SER A 108 -10.17 -11.21 0.53
N ALA A 109 -10.31 -10.36 1.54
CA ALA A 109 -11.61 -9.79 1.93
C ALA A 109 -12.40 -9.15 0.76
N LEU A 110 -11.77 -8.27 -0.03
CA LEU A 110 -12.38 -7.62 -1.19
C LEU A 110 -12.73 -8.63 -2.29
N LEU A 111 -11.80 -9.50 -2.66
CA LEU A 111 -11.99 -10.46 -3.74
C LEU A 111 -13.02 -11.53 -3.37
N ASP A 112 -12.98 -12.06 -2.16
CA ASP A 112 -13.94 -13.04 -1.64
C ASP A 112 -15.36 -12.46 -1.62
N ARG A 113 -15.51 -11.22 -1.12
CA ARG A 113 -16.79 -10.51 -1.14
C ARG A 113 -17.26 -10.25 -2.57
N GLY A 114 -16.35 -9.89 -3.48
CA GLY A 114 -16.65 -9.71 -4.90
C GLY A 114 -17.19 -11.00 -5.54
N ILE A 115 -16.49 -12.12 -5.34
CA ILE A 115 -16.90 -13.42 -5.87
C ILE A 115 -18.28 -13.82 -5.32
N ALA A 116 -18.52 -13.63 -4.02
CA ALA A 116 -19.81 -13.93 -3.39
C ALA A 116 -20.96 -13.10 -3.95
N LEU A 117 -20.68 -11.89 -4.46
CA LEU A 117 -21.64 -10.99 -5.11
C LEU A 117 -21.76 -11.23 -6.63
N GLY A 118 -21.03 -12.21 -7.18
CA GLY A 118 -21.11 -12.60 -8.59
C GLY A 118 -20.11 -11.90 -9.51
N PHE A 119 -19.08 -11.23 -8.98
CA PHE A 119 -17.98 -10.71 -9.78
C PHE A 119 -17.01 -11.82 -10.20
N ASP A 120 -16.55 -11.77 -11.45
CA ASP A 120 -15.60 -12.74 -12.01
C ASP A 120 -14.14 -12.41 -11.63
N ALA A 121 -13.83 -11.13 -11.43
CA ALA A 121 -12.46 -10.67 -11.14
C ALA A 121 -12.44 -9.29 -10.46
N VAL A 122 -11.30 -8.99 -9.83
CA VAL A 122 -10.98 -7.66 -9.28
C VAL A 122 -9.93 -6.97 -10.15
N ALA A 123 -10.21 -5.75 -10.62
CA ALA A 123 -9.23 -4.90 -11.27
C ALA A 123 -8.62 -3.91 -10.27
N THR A 124 -7.30 -3.76 -10.30
CA THR A 124 -6.59 -2.81 -9.44
C THR A 124 -5.63 -1.95 -10.25
N GLY A 125 -5.28 -0.78 -9.72
CA GLY A 125 -4.27 0.11 -10.29
C GLY A 125 -2.82 -0.35 -10.10
N HIS A 126 -2.58 -1.64 -9.83
CA HIS A 126 -1.21 -2.12 -9.64
C HIS A 126 -0.47 -2.22 -10.97
N TYR A 127 0.81 -1.86 -10.94
CA TYR A 127 1.75 -2.07 -12.02
C TYR A 127 2.39 -3.46 -11.86
N ALA A 128 1.78 -4.46 -12.48
CA ALA A 128 2.32 -5.80 -12.65
C ALA A 128 1.65 -6.46 -13.86
N ARG A 129 2.22 -7.55 -14.39
CA ARG A 129 1.62 -8.31 -15.49
C ARG A 129 1.24 -9.71 -15.03
N ILE A 130 0.16 -10.23 -15.60
CA ILE A 130 -0.24 -11.63 -15.47
C ILE A 130 -0.11 -12.26 -16.84
N GLU A 131 0.75 -13.26 -16.95
CA GLU A 131 1.02 -13.96 -18.22
C GLU A 131 0.63 -15.43 -18.08
N ARG A 132 0.31 -16.09 -19.20
CA ARG A 132 0.09 -17.54 -19.24
C ARG A 132 1.42 -18.20 -19.59
N GLY A 133 2.01 -18.86 -18.60
CA GLY A 133 3.21 -19.67 -18.77
C GLY A 133 2.92 -21.16 -18.93
N ALA A 134 3.99 -21.96 -18.95
CA ALA A 134 3.89 -23.40 -19.13
C ALA A 134 3.18 -24.12 -17.96
N GLY A 135 3.29 -23.57 -16.74
CA GLY A 135 2.73 -24.15 -15.51
C GLY A 135 1.43 -23.52 -15.03
N GLY A 136 0.87 -22.55 -15.75
CA GLY A 136 -0.31 -21.80 -15.31
C GLY A 136 -0.11 -20.29 -15.43
N LEU A 137 -0.72 -19.54 -14.52
CA LEU A 137 -0.58 -18.08 -14.52
C LEU A 137 0.72 -17.68 -13.83
N GLU A 138 1.39 -16.68 -14.37
CA GLU A 138 2.65 -16.16 -13.85
C GLU A 138 2.50 -14.68 -13.54
N LEU A 139 3.00 -14.27 -12.37
CA LEU A 139 3.10 -12.86 -12.00
C LEU A 139 4.45 -12.32 -12.49
N HIS A 140 4.40 -11.33 -13.37
CA HIS A 140 5.56 -10.71 -13.99
C HIS A 140 5.68 -9.25 -13.57
N ARG A 141 6.91 -8.74 -13.62
CA ARG A 141 7.18 -7.31 -13.40
C ARG A 141 6.47 -6.45 -14.43
N ALA A 142 6.04 -5.26 -14.03
CA ALA A 142 5.56 -4.24 -14.96
C ALA A 142 6.61 -3.88 -16.01
N ARG A 143 6.15 -3.30 -17.12
CA ARG A 143 7.05 -2.74 -18.15
C ARG A 143 7.83 -1.55 -17.62
N THR A 144 7.20 -0.70 -16.81
CA THR A 144 7.84 0.40 -16.10
C THR A 144 8.43 -0.12 -14.78
N ILE A 145 9.72 -0.40 -14.74
CA ILE A 145 10.39 -1.03 -13.58
C ILE A 145 10.36 -0.12 -12.34
N GLU A 146 10.43 1.20 -12.52
CA GLU A 146 10.43 2.17 -11.43
C GLU A 146 9.10 2.22 -10.67
N LYS A 147 8.03 1.72 -11.31
CA LYS A 147 6.69 1.64 -10.74
C LYS A 147 6.27 0.20 -10.45
N ASP A 148 7.12 -0.80 -10.71
CA ASP A 148 6.77 -2.21 -10.53
C ASP A 148 6.30 -2.50 -9.11
N GLN A 149 5.17 -3.20 -9.01
CA GLN A 149 4.54 -3.60 -7.76
C GLN A 149 4.42 -5.12 -7.63
N SER A 150 5.08 -5.89 -8.50
CA SER A 150 5.07 -7.36 -8.42
C SER A 150 5.55 -7.88 -7.05
N TYR A 151 6.48 -7.16 -6.40
CA TYR A 151 6.98 -7.50 -5.06
C TYR A 151 5.87 -7.61 -4.01
N VAL A 152 4.97 -6.62 -3.92
CA VAL A 152 3.89 -6.61 -2.91
C VAL A 152 2.74 -7.56 -3.26
N LEU A 153 2.73 -8.08 -4.49
CA LEU A 153 1.72 -9.01 -5.01
C LEU A 153 2.18 -10.47 -4.97
N ALA A 154 3.45 -10.73 -4.62
CA ALA A 154 4.04 -12.07 -4.65
C ALA A 154 3.33 -13.10 -3.73
N VAL A 155 2.58 -12.62 -2.73
CA VAL A 155 1.84 -13.41 -1.74
C VAL A 155 0.46 -13.89 -2.21
N MET A 156 0.00 -13.51 -3.41
CA MET A 156 -1.38 -13.77 -3.85
C MET A 156 -1.71 -15.25 -4.13
N GLY A 157 -0.74 -16.04 -4.58
CA GLY A 157 -0.99 -17.41 -5.05
C GLY A 157 -1.81 -17.50 -6.36
N GLN A 158 -1.92 -18.70 -6.92
CA GLN A 158 -2.52 -18.94 -8.25
C GLN A 158 -4.01 -18.61 -8.30
N ASP A 159 -4.78 -19.01 -7.28
CA ASP A 159 -6.24 -18.84 -7.28
C ASP A 159 -6.65 -17.36 -7.31
N ARG A 160 -5.93 -16.52 -6.55
CA ARG A 160 -6.18 -15.08 -6.52
C ARG A 160 -5.68 -14.41 -7.80
N LEU A 161 -4.54 -14.85 -8.32
CA LEU A 161 -4.00 -14.38 -9.60
C LEU A 161 -4.99 -14.62 -10.75
N ALA A 162 -5.68 -15.77 -10.76
CA ALA A 162 -6.70 -16.11 -11.76
C ALA A 162 -7.95 -15.22 -11.75
N ARG A 163 -8.15 -14.47 -10.67
CA ARG A 163 -9.30 -13.58 -10.46
C ARG A 163 -8.88 -12.12 -10.36
N SER A 164 -7.70 -11.78 -10.88
CA SER A 164 -7.13 -10.44 -10.80
C SER A 164 -6.85 -9.86 -12.18
N LEU A 165 -7.03 -8.55 -12.30
CA LEU A 165 -6.67 -7.78 -13.50
C LEU A 165 -5.72 -6.64 -13.10
N PHE A 166 -4.62 -6.50 -13.84
CA PHE A 166 -3.64 -5.41 -13.70
C PHE A 166 -3.50 -4.62 -15.01
N PRO A 167 -4.48 -3.77 -15.37
CA PRO A 167 -4.51 -3.10 -16.67
C PRO A 167 -3.35 -2.13 -16.91
N LEU A 168 -2.54 -1.81 -15.89
CA LEU A 168 -1.39 -0.90 -15.98
C LEU A 168 -0.05 -1.62 -16.19
N GLY A 169 -0.03 -2.96 -16.23
CA GLY A 169 1.22 -3.74 -16.32
C GLY A 169 2.09 -3.42 -17.54
N ASP A 170 1.47 -3.01 -18.65
CA ASP A 170 2.15 -2.62 -19.90
C ASP A 170 2.32 -1.11 -20.08
N ALA A 171 1.96 -0.30 -19.09
CA ALA A 171 2.18 1.14 -19.16
C ALA A 171 3.67 1.45 -19.39
N SER A 172 3.94 2.37 -20.32
CA SER A 172 5.28 2.85 -20.69
C SER A 172 5.87 3.82 -19.67
N SER A 173 5.01 4.65 -19.06
CA SER A 173 5.43 5.57 -18.01
C SER A 173 4.24 6.04 -17.16
N LYS A 174 4.54 6.62 -16.00
CA LYS A 174 3.54 7.30 -15.17
C LYS A 174 2.98 8.57 -15.84
N ALA A 175 3.80 9.25 -16.63
CA ALA A 175 3.37 10.44 -17.36
C ALA A 175 2.28 10.11 -18.39
N ASP A 176 2.42 8.98 -19.07
CA ASP A 176 1.42 8.50 -20.03
C ASP A 176 0.09 8.16 -19.34
N ILE A 177 0.15 7.53 -18.16
CA ILE A 177 -1.05 7.25 -17.34
C ILE A 177 -1.76 8.55 -16.93
N ARG A 178 -1.01 9.60 -16.57
CA ARG A 178 -1.60 10.92 -16.25
C ARG A 178 -2.19 11.60 -17.47
N ALA A 179 -1.52 11.52 -18.62
CA ALA A 179 -2.03 12.07 -19.87
C ALA A 179 -3.31 11.36 -20.32
N GLU A 180 -3.35 10.03 -20.19
CA GLU A 180 -4.52 9.20 -20.44
C GLU A 180 -5.68 9.57 -19.51
N ALA A 181 -5.41 9.75 -18.21
CA ALA A 181 -6.41 10.22 -17.26
C ALA A 181 -6.98 11.59 -17.66
N ALA A 182 -6.12 12.55 -17.99
CA ALA A 182 -6.53 13.89 -18.41
C ALA A 182 -7.39 13.86 -19.69
N ALA A 183 -7.00 13.05 -20.68
CA ALA A 183 -7.75 12.87 -21.93
C ALA A 183 -9.17 12.29 -21.70
N ARG A 184 -9.34 11.50 -20.64
CA ARG A 184 -10.64 10.94 -20.22
C ARG A 184 -11.45 11.88 -19.31
N GLY A 185 -10.93 13.07 -18.99
CA GLY A 185 -11.57 13.98 -18.03
C GLY A 185 -11.44 13.55 -16.56
N LEU A 186 -10.55 12.61 -16.25
CA LEU A 186 -10.26 12.20 -14.87
C LEU A 186 -9.37 13.26 -14.21
N THR A 187 -9.96 14.10 -13.37
CA THR A 187 -9.31 15.24 -12.69
C THR A 187 -8.25 14.84 -11.64
N LEU A 188 -8.08 13.53 -11.41
CA LEU A 188 -7.10 12.97 -10.48
C LEU A 188 -5.66 12.95 -11.02
N SER A 189 -5.45 13.35 -12.28
CA SER A 189 -4.15 13.30 -12.96
C SER A 189 -3.04 14.11 -12.27
N GLU A 190 -3.40 15.18 -11.55
CA GLU A 190 -2.44 16.07 -10.87
C GLU A 190 -2.10 15.61 -9.43
N LYS A 191 -2.85 14.65 -8.88
CA LYS A 191 -2.62 14.17 -7.51
C LYS A 191 -1.25 13.48 -7.44
N PRO A 192 -0.41 13.81 -6.44
CA PRO A 192 0.82 13.07 -6.21
C PRO A 192 0.48 11.62 -5.84
N ASP A 193 1.41 10.71 -6.13
CA ASP A 193 1.24 9.31 -5.74
C ASP A 193 1.26 9.19 -4.21
N SER A 194 0.48 8.23 -3.70
CA SER A 194 0.56 7.85 -2.31
C SER A 194 1.88 7.13 -2.06
N TYR A 195 2.80 7.82 -1.38
CA TYR A 195 3.98 7.25 -0.77
C TYR A 195 3.76 7.17 0.75
N ASP A 196 4.48 6.27 1.43
CA ASP A 196 4.38 5.96 2.87
C ASP A 196 3.23 5.03 3.30
N ILE A 197 3.22 4.68 4.59
CA ILE A 197 2.29 3.72 5.21
C ILE A 197 0.89 4.35 5.28
N CYS A 198 -0.09 3.71 4.66
CA CYS A 198 -1.41 4.32 4.44
C CYS A 198 -2.18 4.71 5.72
N PHE A 199 -1.90 4.09 6.87
CA PHE A 199 -2.55 4.38 8.15
C PHE A 199 -1.72 5.28 9.06
N VAL A 200 -0.51 5.69 8.66
CA VAL A 200 0.31 6.68 9.38
C VAL A 200 0.13 8.02 8.69
N ALA A 201 -0.88 8.79 9.09
CA ALA A 201 -1.38 9.94 8.34
C ALA A 201 -0.37 11.07 8.15
N ASP A 202 0.46 11.35 9.16
CA ASP A 202 1.49 12.39 9.16
C ASP A 202 2.86 11.90 8.66
N GLY A 203 2.99 10.59 8.40
CA GLY A 203 4.25 9.93 8.04
C GLY A 203 5.18 9.67 9.23
N ASP A 204 4.80 10.04 10.46
CA ASP A 204 5.60 9.77 11.66
C ASP A 204 5.36 8.35 12.17
N THR A 205 6.03 7.39 11.53
CA THR A 205 5.95 5.98 11.93
C THR A 205 6.45 5.77 13.36
N ARG A 206 7.45 6.54 13.81
CA ARG A 206 7.99 6.45 15.18
C ARG A 206 6.94 6.92 16.18
N GLY A 207 6.33 8.07 15.94
CA GLY A 207 5.24 8.59 16.76
C GLY A 207 4.03 7.66 16.80
N PHE A 208 3.64 7.10 15.65
CA PHE A 208 2.58 6.09 15.57
C PHE A 208 2.90 4.87 16.45
N LEU A 209 4.07 4.28 16.30
CA LEU A 209 4.50 3.12 17.11
C LEU A 209 4.54 3.46 18.60
N GLN A 210 5.12 4.61 18.97
CA GLN A 210 5.18 5.04 20.37
C GLN A 210 3.79 5.27 20.97
N SER A 211 2.84 5.82 20.21
CA SER A 211 1.46 6.03 20.68
C SER A 211 0.71 4.71 20.92
N ARG A 212 1.06 3.65 20.19
CA ARG A 212 0.40 2.34 20.25
C ARG A 212 1.08 1.36 21.22
N LEU A 213 2.41 1.36 21.27
CA LEU A 213 3.23 0.40 22.03
C LEU A 213 3.76 0.98 23.36
N GLY A 214 3.68 2.31 23.53
CA GLY A 214 4.26 3.03 24.67
C GLY A 214 5.79 3.18 24.58
N SER A 215 6.36 4.04 25.41
CA SER A 215 7.83 4.16 25.51
C SER A 215 8.43 2.95 26.22
N ARG A 216 9.49 2.39 25.63
CA ARG A 216 10.31 1.30 26.18
C ARG A 216 11.79 1.70 26.10
N PRO A 217 12.28 2.44 27.11
CA PRO A 217 13.64 2.94 27.09
C PRO A 217 14.68 1.82 27.09
N GLY A 218 15.77 2.01 26.35
CA GLY A 218 16.87 1.05 26.26
C GLY A 218 18.17 1.69 25.82
N GLU A 219 19.26 0.94 25.98
CA GLU A 219 20.61 1.37 25.60
C GLU A 219 20.87 1.07 24.12
N VAL A 220 21.58 1.99 23.45
CA VAL A 220 22.21 1.69 22.16
C VAL A 220 23.66 1.29 22.45
N VAL A 221 24.01 0.07 22.09
CA VAL A 221 25.38 -0.46 22.22
C VAL A 221 26.06 -0.56 20.86
N ASP A 222 27.38 -0.40 20.81
CA ASP A 222 28.16 -0.75 19.63
C ASP A 222 28.54 -2.25 19.63
N VAL A 223 29.28 -2.68 18.59
CA VAL A 223 29.60 -4.11 18.38
C VAL A 223 30.61 -4.63 19.39
N GLU A 224 31.29 -3.74 20.11
CA GLU A 224 32.18 -4.03 21.22
C GLU A 224 31.43 -4.11 22.56
N GLY A 225 30.15 -3.73 22.59
CA GLY A 225 29.30 -3.73 23.78
C GLY A 225 29.34 -2.42 24.58
N GLU A 226 29.98 -1.37 24.06
CA GLU A 226 30.02 -0.07 24.73
C GLU A 226 28.71 0.67 24.52
N VAL A 227 28.19 1.27 25.60
CA VAL A 227 26.98 2.09 25.53
C VAL A 227 27.30 3.42 24.86
N VAL A 228 26.62 3.68 23.75
CA VAL A 228 26.86 4.83 22.87
C VAL A 228 25.67 5.77 22.75
N GLY A 229 24.54 5.42 23.37
CA GLY A 229 23.34 6.24 23.41
C GLY A 229 22.19 5.51 24.09
N GLU A 230 21.01 6.12 24.03
CA GLU A 230 19.76 5.59 24.56
C GLU A 230 18.64 5.79 23.53
N HIS A 231 17.55 5.06 23.69
CA HIS A 231 16.35 5.21 22.87
C HIS A 231 15.06 5.05 23.68
N ASP A 232 13.93 5.52 23.15
CA ASP A 232 12.59 5.34 23.74
C ASP A 232 11.84 4.08 23.23
N GLY A 233 12.48 3.27 22.38
CA GLY A 233 11.92 2.00 21.92
C GLY A 233 12.72 1.40 20.77
N ALA A 234 13.09 0.12 20.89
CA ALA A 234 13.84 -0.60 19.86
C ALA A 234 13.08 -0.66 18.52
N TYR A 235 11.74 -0.66 18.58
CA TYR A 235 10.85 -0.58 17.41
C TYR A 235 11.05 0.67 16.54
N ALA A 236 11.75 1.69 17.02
CA ALA A 236 12.04 2.91 16.26
C ALA A 236 13.24 2.76 15.29
N PHE A 237 13.82 1.56 15.22
CA PHE A 237 15.01 1.25 14.44
C PHE A 237 14.82 0.07 13.50
N THR A 238 15.52 0.11 12.37
CA THR A 238 15.58 -0.97 11.38
C THR A 238 17.04 -1.27 11.04
N VAL A 239 17.38 -2.55 10.86
CA VAL A 239 18.72 -2.95 10.38
C VAL A 239 19.09 -2.22 9.09
N GLY A 240 20.30 -1.67 9.04
CA GLY A 240 20.80 -0.83 7.95
C GLY A 240 20.45 0.65 8.06
N GLN A 241 19.66 1.07 9.06
CA GLN A 241 19.33 2.47 9.28
C GLN A 241 20.57 3.29 9.69
N ARG A 242 20.78 4.40 8.97
CA ARG A 242 21.83 5.40 9.27
C ARG A 242 21.29 6.65 9.96
N ARG A 243 20.12 7.12 9.55
CA ARG A 243 19.54 8.40 9.99
C ARG A 243 18.71 8.19 11.26
N GLY A 244 18.59 9.23 12.09
CA GLY A 244 17.70 9.19 13.26
C GLY A 244 18.21 8.35 14.44
N LEU A 245 19.52 8.04 14.47
CA LEU A 245 20.17 7.35 15.60
C LEU A 245 20.44 8.25 16.80
N ALA A 246 20.56 9.57 16.58
CA ALA A 246 20.73 10.59 17.63
C ALA A 246 21.86 10.34 18.66
N LEU A 247 22.91 9.60 18.29
CA LEU A 247 23.95 9.12 19.23
C LEU A 247 24.88 10.20 19.83
N GLY A 248 24.69 11.48 19.51
CA GLY A 248 25.38 12.64 20.12
C GLY A 248 26.91 12.71 19.97
N ARG A 249 27.58 11.59 19.68
CA ARG A 249 29.03 11.43 19.57
C ARG A 249 29.36 10.75 18.24
N PRO A 250 30.19 11.35 17.38
CA PRO A 250 30.73 10.68 16.21
C PRO A 250 31.51 9.42 16.60
N ALA A 251 31.56 8.43 15.71
CA ALA A 251 32.47 7.30 15.88
C ALA A 251 33.92 7.79 15.92
N ALA A 252 34.79 7.10 16.68
CA ALA A 252 36.19 7.49 16.85
C ALA A 252 36.97 7.54 15.51
N ASP A 253 36.56 6.73 14.53
CA ASP A 253 37.12 6.68 13.18
C ASP A 253 36.46 7.65 12.19
N GLY A 254 35.47 8.44 12.65
CA GLY A 254 34.73 9.39 11.83
C GLY A 254 33.74 8.76 10.84
N ARG A 255 33.57 7.44 10.81
CA ARG A 255 32.64 6.77 9.90
C ARG A 255 31.19 6.86 10.40
N ALA A 256 30.25 6.80 9.45
CA ALA A 256 28.84 6.75 9.77
C ALA A 256 28.49 5.43 10.48
N ARG A 257 27.63 5.50 11.49
CA ARG A 257 27.09 4.33 12.18
C ARG A 257 25.79 3.86 11.51
N TYR A 258 25.57 2.56 11.57
CA TYR A 258 24.39 1.88 11.05
C TYR A 258 23.87 0.92 12.10
N VAL A 259 22.56 0.75 12.17
CA VAL A 259 21.94 -0.31 12.98
C VAL A 259 22.31 -1.65 12.37
N VAL A 260 22.90 -2.55 13.15
CA VAL A 260 23.28 -3.90 12.71
C VAL A 260 22.37 -4.98 13.28
N ASP A 261 21.71 -4.71 14.40
CA ASP A 261 20.79 -5.60 15.09
C ASP A 261 19.75 -4.78 15.86
N VAL A 262 18.58 -5.37 16.13
CA VAL A 262 17.51 -4.78 16.93
C VAL A 262 17.03 -5.84 17.92
N GLN A 263 17.27 -5.58 19.21
CA GLN A 263 16.91 -6.48 20.30
C GLN A 263 15.70 -5.89 21.05
N PRO A 264 14.51 -6.50 20.92
CA PRO A 264 13.27 -6.00 21.54
C PRO A 264 13.23 -6.19 23.06
#